data_AF-A0A645HJ29-F1
#
_entry.id   AF-A0A645HJ29-F1
#
_cell.length_a   1.000
_cell.length_b   1.000
_cell.length_c   1.000
_cell.angle_alpha   90.00
_cell.angle_beta   90.00
_cell.angle_gamma   90.00
#
_symmetry.space_group_name_H-M   'P 1'
#
loop_
_entity.id
_entity.type
_entity.pdbx_description
1 polymer ?
#
loop_
_entity_poly.entity_id
_entity_poly.type
_entity_poly.pdbx_seq_one_letter_code
_entity_poly.pdbx_strand_id
1 'polypeptide(L)'
;MDRSDFTQGMTLADAQKVLWAGTMSDDARAIMDEHVAGLSSRPDYDGIVSIADGISWAKAHPGALNNPTADNTLYIDASKCNFGFLSTADFNEVGKIEPQNLFTNENLAAAAINPFVTATVYALGAVDMILLDRNQRTVQVVNNNATDYDWNTGGSKKRDTFIRINNTLTGINPQIHGFKTYYYGTGRLRK
;
A
#
# COMPACT_ATOMS: atom_id res chain seq x y z
N MET A 1 -25.11 -9.89 3.13
CA MET A 1 -23.78 -10.41 3.46
C MET A 1 -23.66 -10.44 4.97
N ASP A 2 -23.50 -11.60 5.57
CA ASP A 2 -23.35 -11.74 7.02
C ASP A 2 -21.87 -11.92 7.37
N ARG A 3 -21.37 -11.18 8.38
CA ARG A 3 -19.97 -11.27 8.80
C ARG A 3 -19.60 -12.67 9.30
N SER A 4 -20.59 -13.40 9.83
CA SER A 4 -20.41 -14.76 10.33
C SER A 4 -20.11 -15.78 9.24
N ASP A 5 -20.38 -15.45 7.97
CA ASP A 5 -20.11 -16.32 6.83
C ASP A 5 -18.63 -16.31 6.39
N PHE A 6 -17.81 -15.38 6.90
CA PHE A 6 -16.42 -15.22 6.51
C PHE A 6 -15.47 -15.63 7.63
N THR A 7 -14.53 -16.53 7.32
CA THR A 7 -13.45 -16.92 8.22
C THR A 7 -12.10 -16.46 7.69
N GLN A 8 -11.21 -15.99 8.58
CA GLN A 8 -9.86 -15.61 8.20
C GLN A 8 -9.11 -16.82 7.61
N GLY A 9 -8.53 -16.67 6.41
CA GLY A 9 -7.87 -17.75 5.68
C GLY A 9 -8.77 -18.57 4.74
N MET A 10 -10.05 -18.20 4.62
CA MET A 10 -10.98 -18.71 3.61
C MET A 10 -10.44 -18.52 2.19
N THR A 11 -10.61 -19.52 1.33
CA THR A 11 -10.23 -19.43 -0.08
C THR A 11 -11.17 -18.48 -0.84
N LEU A 12 -10.69 -17.86 -1.93
CA LEU A 12 -11.56 -17.03 -2.77
C LEU A 12 -12.80 -17.80 -3.25
N ALA A 13 -12.63 -19.06 -3.67
CA ALA A 13 -13.73 -19.91 -4.14
C ALA A 13 -14.78 -20.18 -3.04
N ASP A 14 -14.37 -20.27 -1.78
CA ASP A 14 -15.30 -20.46 -0.66
C ASP A 14 -15.97 -19.15 -0.23
N ALA A 15 -15.25 -18.04 -0.27
CA ALA A 15 -15.81 -16.70 -0.03
C ALA A 15 -16.91 -16.39 -1.05
N GLN A 16 -16.66 -16.72 -2.31
CA GLN A 16 -17.62 -16.58 -3.40
C GLN A 16 -18.94 -17.32 -3.11
N LYS A 17 -18.92 -18.51 -2.50
CA LYS A 17 -20.17 -19.26 -2.23
C LYS A 17 -21.14 -18.53 -1.29
N VAL A 18 -20.64 -17.67 -0.41
CA VAL A 18 -21.42 -16.96 0.62
C VAL A 18 -21.52 -15.46 0.37
N LEU A 19 -20.70 -14.92 -0.54
CA LEU A 19 -20.68 -13.50 -0.90
C LEU A 19 -22.06 -13.00 -1.37
N TRP A 20 -22.85 -13.86 -2.03
CA TRP A 20 -24.08 -13.49 -2.73
C TRP A 20 -25.33 -14.21 -2.24
N ALA A 21 -25.49 -14.39 -0.93
CA ALA A 21 -26.69 -15.01 -0.34
C ALA A 21 -28.00 -14.17 -0.47
N GLY A 22 -28.19 -13.44 -1.58
CA GLY A 22 -29.40 -12.69 -1.93
C GLY A 22 -29.47 -12.39 -3.44
N THR A 23 -30.64 -11.98 -3.93
CA THR A 23 -30.83 -11.63 -5.35
C THR A 23 -30.04 -10.36 -5.68
N MET A 24 -29.01 -10.48 -6.52
CA MET A 24 -28.25 -9.33 -7.03
C MET A 24 -29.07 -8.62 -8.12
N SER A 25 -29.19 -7.30 -8.06
CA SER A 25 -29.79 -6.53 -9.16
C SER A 25 -28.88 -6.58 -10.39
N ASP A 26 -29.46 -6.40 -11.57
CA ASP A 26 -28.66 -6.34 -12.82
C ASP A 26 -27.63 -5.21 -12.79
N ASP A 27 -27.96 -4.07 -12.17
CA ASP A 27 -27.02 -2.96 -12.00
C ASP A 27 -25.83 -3.33 -11.11
N ALA A 28 -26.09 -4.00 -9.97
CA ALA A 28 -25.03 -4.44 -9.08
C ALA A 28 -24.14 -5.50 -9.75
N ARG A 29 -24.72 -6.37 -10.58
CA ARG A 29 -23.98 -7.33 -11.41
C ARG A 29 -23.08 -6.62 -12.41
N ALA A 30 -23.61 -5.65 -13.14
CA ALA A 30 -22.84 -4.90 -14.13
C ALA A 30 -21.64 -4.18 -13.50
N ILE A 31 -21.82 -3.52 -12.34
CA ILE A 31 -20.74 -2.88 -11.59
C ILE A 31 -19.68 -3.91 -11.16
N MET A 32 -20.11 -5.08 -10.68
CA MET A 32 -19.18 -6.13 -10.28
C MET A 32 -18.40 -6.69 -11.47
N ASP A 33 -19.07 -6.96 -12.59
CA ASP A 33 -18.43 -7.48 -13.81
C ASP A 33 -17.41 -6.46 -14.36
N GLU A 34 -17.75 -5.17 -14.36
CA GLU A 34 -16.83 -4.09 -14.74
C GLU A 34 -15.62 -4.02 -13.80
N HIS A 35 -15.84 -4.06 -12.48
CA HIS A 35 -14.76 -4.08 -11.49
C HIS A 35 -13.82 -5.25 -11.71
N VAL A 36 -14.36 -6.48 -11.84
CA VAL A 36 -13.58 -7.71 -12.04
C VAL A 36 -12.81 -7.68 -13.35
N ALA A 37 -13.42 -7.21 -14.44
CA ALA A 37 -12.77 -7.07 -15.73
C ALA A 37 -11.59 -6.07 -15.69
N GLY A 38 -11.69 -5.04 -14.85
CA GLY A 38 -10.65 -4.03 -14.66
C GLY A 38 -9.46 -4.49 -13.80
N LEU A 39 -9.60 -5.53 -12.96
CA LEU A 39 -8.59 -5.89 -11.95
C LEU A 39 -7.20 -6.11 -12.53
N SER A 40 -7.08 -6.84 -13.64
CA SER A 40 -5.77 -7.15 -14.26
C SER A 40 -5.06 -5.94 -14.87
N SER A 41 -5.79 -4.84 -15.08
CA SER A 41 -5.22 -3.59 -15.61
C SER A 41 -4.70 -2.66 -14.52
N ARG A 42 -4.97 -2.99 -13.25
CA ARG A 42 -4.58 -2.16 -12.12
C ARG A 42 -3.09 -2.29 -11.83
N PRO A 43 -2.43 -1.21 -11.38
CA PRO A 43 -1.00 -1.22 -11.09
C PRO A 43 -0.64 -2.09 -9.89
N ASP A 44 -1.59 -2.41 -9.02
CA ASP A 44 -1.40 -3.22 -7.81
C ASP A 44 -1.78 -4.70 -8.00
N TYR A 45 -2.13 -5.10 -9.22
CA TYR A 45 -2.59 -6.47 -9.51
C TYR A 45 -1.57 -7.55 -9.13
N ASP A 46 -0.28 -7.25 -9.31
CA ASP A 46 0.82 -8.13 -8.90
C ASP A 46 1.27 -7.88 -7.45
N GLY A 47 0.56 -7.03 -6.69
CA GLY A 47 0.82 -6.73 -5.29
C GLY A 47 1.98 -5.77 -5.03
N ILE A 48 2.57 -5.13 -6.05
CA ILE A 48 3.59 -4.09 -5.86
C ILE A 48 3.35 -2.93 -6.83
N VAL A 49 3.58 -1.70 -6.38
CA VAL A 49 3.32 -0.50 -7.18
C VAL A 49 4.63 0.26 -7.36
N SER A 50 5.02 0.54 -8.61
CA SER A 50 6.18 1.39 -8.89
C SER A 50 5.86 2.88 -8.69
N ILE A 51 6.90 3.72 -8.69
CA ILE A 51 6.74 5.18 -8.66
C ILE A 51 5.88 5.66 -9.85
N ALA A 52 6.20 5.18 -11.05
CA ALA A 52 5.50 5.61 -12.26
C ALA A 52 4.03 5.20 -12.24
N ASP A 53 3.74 4.01 -11.70
CA ASP A 53 2.39 3.51 -11.53
C ASP A 53 1.60 4.38 -10.55
N GLY A 54 2.16 4.66 -9.38
CA GLY A 54 1.53 5.52 -8.38
C GLY A 54 1.25 6.94 -8.91
N ILE A 55 2.20 7.53 -9.65
CA ILE A 55 2.00 8.84 -10.29
C ILE A 55 0.86 8.80 -11.31
N SER A 56 0.87 7.79 -12.18
CA SER A 56 -0.15 7.63 -13.22
C SER A 56 -1.52 7.40 -12.61
N TRP A 57 -1.58 6.59 -11.56
CA TRP A 57 -2.80 6.31 -10.80
C TRP A 57 -3.37 7.55 -10.12
N ALA A 58 -2.53 8.35 -9.45
CA ALA A 58 -2.96 9.58 -8.81
C ALA A 58 -3.54 10.60 -9.80
N LYS A 59 -2.98 10.66 -11.02
CA LYS A 59 -3.49 11.53 -12.08
C LYS A 59 -4.80 11.04 -12.68
N ALA A 60 -4.97 9.73 -12.81
CA ALA A 60 -6.20 9.13 -13.30
C ALA A 60 -7.36 9.27 -12.30
N HIS A 61 -7.05 9.40 -11.00
CA HIS A 61 -8.05 9.43 -9.92
C HIS A 61 -7.94 10.70 -9.05
N PRO A 62 -8.22 11.89 -9.60
CA PRO A 62 -8.20 13.13 -8.82
C PRO A 62 -9.25 13.08 -7.68
N GLY A 63 -8.84 13.47 -6.48
CA GLY A 63 -9.69 13.51 -5.29
C GLY A 63 -9.88 12.16 -4.58
N ALA A 64 -9.22 11.10 -5.03
CA ALA A 64 -9.37 9.75 -4.47
C ALA A 64 -9.01 9.66 -2.98
N LEU A 65 -8.04 10.45 -2.49
CA LEU A 65 -7.70 10.49 -1.07
C LEU A 65 -8.89 10.92 -0.18
N ASN A 66 -9.66 11.90 -0.65
CA ASN A 66 -10.82 12.44 0.09
C ASN A 66 -12.09 11.59 -0.13
N ASN A 67 -12.16 10.85 -1.24
CA ASN A 67 -13.30 10.01 -1.60
C ASN A 67 -12.82 8.60 -2.00
N PRO A 68 -12.30 7.80 -1.04
CA PRO A 68 -11.76 6.50 -1.35
C PRO A 68 -12.86 5.50 -1.73
N THR A 69 -12.62 4.76 -2.81
CA THR A 69 -13.43 3.63 -3.28
C THR A 69 -12.52 2.42 -3.50
N ALA A 70 -13.12 1.23 -3.68
CA ALA A 70 -12.35 0.04 -4.05
C ALA A 70 -11.61 0.23 -5.39
N ASP A 71 -12.18 0.99 -6.31
CA ASP A 71 -11.60 1.22 -7.63
C ASP A 71 -10.45 2.21 -7.63
N ASN A 72 -10.35 3.11 -6.66
CA ASN A 72 -9.29 4.13 -6.63
C ASN A 72 -8.26 3.95 -5.49
N THR A 73 -8.51 3.03 -4.55
CA THR A 73 -7.56 2.62 -3.49
C THR A 73 -6.63 1.55 -4.03
N LEU A 74 -5.33 1.59 -3.71
CA LEU A 74 -4.37 0.55 -4.10
C LEU A 74 -4.11 -0.46 -2.97
N TYR A 75 -3.96 -1.74 -3.31
CA TYR A 75 -3.79 -2.86 -2.39
C TYR A 75 -2.42 -3.52 -2.59
N ILE A 76 -1.53 -3.34 -1.62
CA ILE A 76 -0.12 -3.73 -1.74
C ILE A 76 0.16 -4.96 -0.88
N ASP A 77 0.83 -5.95 -1.45
CA ASP A 77 1.24 -7.16 -0.75
C ASP A 77 2.56 -6.89 0.01
N ALA A 78 2.48 -6.78 1.33
CA ALA A 78 3.63 -6.53 2.18
C ALA A 78 4.70 -7.63 2.06
N SER A 79 4.34 -8.84 1.64
CA SER A 79 5.31 -9.93 1.42
C SER A 79 6.22 -9.70 0.21
N LYS A 80 5.80 -8.84 -0.72
CA LYS A 80 6.56 -8.43 -1.91
C LYS A 80 7.35 -7.13 -1.67
N CYS A 81 7.07 -6.42 -0.58
CA CYS A 81 7.82 -5.23 -0.20
C CYS A 81 9.25 -5.56 0.24
N ASN A 82 10.15 -4.64 -0.07
CA ASN A 82 11.56 -4.71 0.29
C ASN A 82 11.92 -3.54 1.23
N PHE A 83 11.87 -3.80 2.53
CA PHE A 83 12.07 -2.81 3.59
C PHE A 83 13.54 -2.31 3.73
N GLY A 84 14.42 -2.76 2.83
CA GLY A 84 15.81 -2.33 2.75
C GLY A 84 16.61 -2.68 4.00
N PHE A 85 17.14 -1.67 4.67
CA PHE A 85 17.98 -1.78 5.86
C PHE A 85 17.21 -1.78 7.18
N LEU A 86 15.87 -1.71 7.14
CA LEU A 86 15.08 -1.89 8.35
C LEU A 86 15.34 -3.27 8.95
N SER A 87 15.67 -3.29 10.23
CA SER A 87 16.06 -4.48 10.98
C SER A 87 15.12 -4.69 12.16
N THR A 88 15.22 -5.85 12.81
CA THR A 88 14.43 -6.07 14.03
C THR A 88 14.90 -5.20 15.21
N ALA A 89 16.13 -4.69 15.18
CA ALA A 89 16.66 -3.82 16.24
C ALA A 89 15.99 -2.43 16.24
N ASP A 90 15.36 -2.04 15.13
CA ASP A 90 14.58 -0.80 15.02
C ASP A 90 13.20 -0.89 15.70
N PHE A 91 12.85 -2.06 16.25
CA PHE A 91 11.64 -2.31 17.01
C PHE A 91 11.98 -2.64 18.46
N ASN A 92 11.46 -1.83 19.37
CA ASN A 92 11.64 -2.02 20.80
C ASN A 92 10.96 -3.31 21.28
N GLU A 93 9.74 -3.57 20.81
CA GLU A 93 8.90 -4.68 21.27
C GLU A 93 8.25 -5.47 20.11
N VAL A 94 8.01 -6.76 20.35
CA VAL A 94 7.23 -7.61 19.45
C VAL A 94 5.74 -7.39 19.72
N GLY A 95 4.93 -7.26 18.68
CA GLY A 95 3.48 -7.10 18.79
C GLY A 95 3.01 -5.68 19.13
N LYS A 96 3.91 -4.69 19.16
CA LYS A 96 3.56 -3.27 19.36
C LYS A 96 3.60 -2.51 18.05
N ILE A 97 2.72 -1.51 17.95
CA ILE A 97 2.74 -0.54 16.86
C ILE A 97 3.88 0.44 17.14
N GLU A 98 4.84 0.51 16.23
CA GLU A 98 5.98 1.42 16.31
C GLU A 98 6.16 2.18 14.99
N PRO A 99 6.43 3.50 15.03
CA PRO A 99 6.67 4.29 13.84
C PRO A 99 8.04 3.93 13.25
N GLN A 100 8.08 3.67 11.95
CA GLN A 100 9.27 3.31 11.19
C GLN A 100 9.47 4.28 10.04
N ASN A 101 10.70 4.77 9.88
CA ASN A 101 11.08 5.63 8.76
C ASN A 101 11.97 4.86 7.78
N LEU A 102 11.42 4.54 6.61
CA LEU A 102 12.14 3.91 5.50
C LEU A 102 12.90 4.92 4.63
N PHE A 103 12.65 6.23 4.75
CA PHE A 103 13.45 7.30 4.11
C PHE A 103 14.76 7.55 4.89
N THR A 104 15.63 6.54 4.97
CA THR A 104 16.99 6.65 5.52
C THR A 104 18.02 6.83 4.40
N ASN A 105 19.25 7.25 4.73
CA ASN A 105 20.31 7.41 3.72
C ASN A 105 20.66 6.06 3.08
N GLU A 106 20.69 5.02 3.88
CA GLU A 106 21.01 3.65 3.49
C GLU A 106 19.96 3.13 2.52
N ASN A 107 18.68 3.33 2.83
CA ASN A 107 17.57 2.95 1.95
C ASN A 107 17.52 3.77 0.66
N LEU A 108 17.85 5.07 0.71
CA LEU A 108 17.95 5.91 -0.48
C LEU A 108 19.11 5.48 -1.39
N ALA A 109 20.25 5.12 -0.82
CA ALA A 109 21.38 4.58 -1.57
C ALA A 109 21.04 3.21 -2.20
N ALA A 110 20.35 2.33 -1.46
CA ALA A 110 19.86 1.07 -2.01
C ALA A 110 18.80 1.26 -3.09
N ALA A 111 17.89 2.22 -2.93
CA ALA A 111 16.89 2.58 -3.92
C ALA A 111 17.51 3.06 -5.25
N ALA A 112 18.66 3.75 -5.20
CA ALA A 112 19.34 4.19 -6.41
C ALA A 112 19.75 3.03 -7.35
N ILE A 113 19.84 1.80 -6.84
CA ILE A 113 20.27 0.62 -7.61
C ILE A 113 19.29 -0.56 -7.54
N ASN A 114 18.24 -0.49 -6.71
CA ASN A 114 17.27 -1.57 -6.53
C ASN A 114 15.82 -1.05 -6.63
N PRO A 115 15.10 -1.34 -7.73
CA PRO A 115 13.76 -0.82 -7.97
C PRO A 115 12.71 -1.30 -6.96
N PHE A 116 12.89 -2.47 -6.33
CA PHE A 116 11.97 -2.97 -5.30
C PHE A 116 12.11 -2.20 -3.98
N VAL A 117 13.34 -1.83 -3.60
CA VAL A 117 13.57 -0.95 -2.46
C VAL A 117 13.01 0.44 -2.76
N THR A 118 13.23 0.95 -3.97
CA THR A 118 12.66 2.22 -4.42
C THR A 118 11.15 2.24 -4.31
N ALA A 119 10.47 1.23 -4.86
CA ALA A 119 9.01 1.10 -4.79
C ALA A 119 8.55 1.08 -3.32
N THR A 120 9.21 0.32 -2.45
CA THR A 120 8.82 0.19 -1.04
C THR A 120 9.05 1.46 -0.24
N VAL A 121 10.24 2.06 -0.35
CA VAL A 121 10.60 3.32 0.33
C VAL A 121 9.70 4.45 -0.13
N TYR A 122 9.38 4.48 -1.43
CA TYR A 122 8.47 5.44 -2.00
C TYR A 122 7.02 5.23 -1.55
N ALA A 123 6.55 3.99 -1.52
CA ALA A 123 5.18 3.62 -1.16
C ALA A 123 4.90 3.89 0.34
N LEU A 124 5.80 3.44 1.21
CA LEU A 124 5.60 3.46 2.66
C LEU A 124 6.24 4.69 3.32
N GLY A 125 7.42 5.11 2.90
CA GLY A 125 8.12 6.25 3.48
C GLY A 125 8.24 6.21 5.01
N ALA A 126 7.38 6.94 5.74
CA ALA A 126 7.28 6.86 7.20
C ALA A 126 5.91 6.29 7.58
N VAL A 127 5.91 5.11 8.19
CA VAL A 127 4.72 4.28 8.45
C VAL A 127 4.77 3.65 9.82
N ASP A 128 3.59 3.33 10.34
CA ASP A 128 3.50 2.50 11.55
C ASP A 128 3.58 1.02 11.19
N MET A 129 4.37 0.26 11.93
CA MET A 129 4.61 -1.16 11.69
C MET A 129 4.57 -1.95 13.00
N ILE A 130 4.29 -3.25 12.89
CA ILE A 130 4.35 -4.20 14.00
C ILE A 130 5.39 -5.27 13.66
N LEU A 131 6.36 -5.48 14.54
CA LEU A 131 7.21 -6.67 14.49
C LEU A 131 6.42 -7.87 15.01
N LEU A 132 6.17 -8.86 14.15
CA LEU A 132 5.38 -10.05 14.49
C LEU A 132 6.25 -11.14 15.13
N ASP A 133 7.43 -11.39 14.57
CA ASP A 133 8.38 -12.37 15.09
C ASP A 133 9.81 -11.92 14.81
N ARG A 134 10.62 -11.80 15.87
CA ARG A 134 12.01 -11.32 15.82
C ARG A 134 12.95 -12.33 15.14
N ASN A 135 12.73 -13.63 15.33
CA ASN A 135 13.56 -14.69 14.76
C ASN A 135 13.21 -14.92 13.28
N GLN A 136 11.92 -14.95 12.95
CA GLN A 136 11.45 -15.09 11.58
C GLN A 136 11.60 -13.80 10.77
N ARG A 137 11.75 -12.67 11.45
CA ARG A 137 11.91 -11.31 10.91
C ARG A 137 10.68 -10.86 10.13
N THR A 138 9.51 -11.21 10.64
CA THR A 138 8.22 -10.92 10.01
C THR A 138 7.61 -9.66 10.58
N VAL A 139 7.03 -8.84 9.70
CA VAL A 139 6.44 -7.54 10.04
C VAL A 139 5.09 -7.36 9.38
N GLN A 140 4.26 -6.51 9.98
CA GLN A 140 3.00 -6.05 9.42
C GLN A 140 3.01 -4.52 9.32
N VAL A 141 2.54 -3.99 8.19
CA VAL A 141 2.27 -2.56 8.03
C VAL A 141 0.90 -2.25 8.61
N VAL A 142 0.80 -1.18 9.40
CA VAL A 142 -0.47 -0.71 9.96
C VAL A 142 -1.14 0.23 8.96
N ASN A 143 -2.34 -0.13 8.52
CA ASN A 143 -3.13 0.69 7.59
C ASN A 143 -3.81 1.83 8.33
N ASN A 144 -3.11 2.95 8.44
CA ASN A 144 -3.60 4.20 8.99
C ASN A 144 -3.22 5.37 8.08
N ASN A 145 -3.42 6.61 8.51
CA ASN A 145 -3.13 7.76 7.66
C ASN A 145 -1.64 7.87 7.26
N ALA A 146 -0.72 7.17 7.93
CA ALA A 146 0.70 7.15 7.54
C ALA A 146 0.96 6.33 6.26
N THR A 147 0.04 5.45 5.86
CA THR A 147 0.11 4.72 4.58
C THR A 147 -0.55 5.47 3.43
N ASP A 148 -1.21 6.60 3.69
CA ASP A 148 -1.86 7.37 2.64
C ASP A 148 -0.84 7.94 1.66
N TYR A 149 -1.18 7.85 0.37
CA TYR A 149 -0.40 8.46 -0.69
C TYR A 149 -0.86 9.90 -0.91
N ASP A 150 -0.56 10.76 0.06
CA ASP A 150 -1.06 12.13 0.09
C ASP A 150 -0.14 13.17 -0.58
N TRP A 151 1.04 12.73 -1.04
CA TRP A 151 2.08 13.57 -1.64
C TRP A 151 2.42 14.79 -0.79
N ASN A 152 2.04 14.77 0.49
CA ASN A 152 2.23 15.88 1.38
C ASN A 152 3.64 15.84 1.92
N THR A 153 4.09 17.03 2.27
CA THR A 153 5.39 17.38 2.80
C THR A 153 5.52 16.94 4.27
N GLY A 154 5.18 15.67 4.56
CA GLY A 154 5.30 15.04 5.87
C GLY A 154 6.57 14.19 5.98
N GLY A 155 7.10 14.04 7.19
CA GLY A 155 8.33 13.27 7.46
C GLY A 155 9.60 14.14 7.47
N SER A 156 10.75 13.51 7.23
CA SER A 156 12.04 14.22 7.24
C SER A 156 12.13 15.27 6.11
N LYS A 157 12.87 16.37 6.33
CA LYS A 157 13.11 17.43 5.32
C LYS A 157 13.59 16.90 3.96
N LYS A 158 14.20 15.70 3.94
CA LYS A 158 14.68 15.01 2.74
C LYS A 158 13.54 14.40 1.93
N ARG A 159 12.61 13.69 2.57
CA ARG A 159 11.40 13.14 1.92
C ARG A 159 10.59 14.26 1.30
N ASP A 160 10.41 15.34 2.05
CA ASP A 160 9.70 16.54 1.60
C ASP A 160 10.32 17.12 0.31
N THR A 161 11.64 17.34 0.30
CA THR A 161 12.35 17.82 -0.89
C THR A 161 12.21 16.88 -2.10
N PHE A 162 12.34 15.56 -1.88
CA PHE A 162 12.20 14.57 -2.96
C PHE A 162 10.79 14.58 -3.56
N ILE A 163 9.76 14.62 -2.71
CA ILE A 163 8.36 14.69 -3.14
C ILE A 163 8.08 15.98 -3.89
N ARG A 164 8.55 17.15 -3.43
CA ARG A 164 8.35 18.42 -4.13
C ARG A 164 8.99 18.43 -5.52
N ILE A 165 10.23 17.95 -5.65
CA ILE A 165 10.92 17.86 -6.94
C ILE A 165 10.16 16.91 -7.87
N ASN A 166 9.83 15.71 -7.38
CA ASN A 166 9.10 14.73 -8.17
C ASN A 166 7.72 15.26 -8.59
N ASN A 167 6.99 15.94 -7.71
CA ASN A 167 5.69 16.52 -8.02
C ASN A 167 5.78 17.60 -9.09
N THR A 168 6.82 18.43 -9.03
CA THR A 168 7.07 19.46 -10.05
C THR A 168 7.37 18.83 -11.40
N LEU A 169 8.27 17.86 -11.45
CA LEU A 169 8.67 17.20 -12.68
C LEU A 169 7.54 16.38 -13.31
N THR A 170 6.66 15.83 -12.48
CA THR A 170 5.59 14.95 -12.94
C THR A 170 4.22 15.61 -12.98
N GLY A 171 4.07 16.87 -12.57
CA GLY A 171 2.79 17.58 -12.60
C GLY A 171 1.78 17.05 -11.57
N ILE A 172 2.24 16.55 -10.42
CA ILE A 172 1.37 16.16 -9.30
C ILE A 172 0.97 17.41 -8.51
N ASN A 173 -0.33 17.59 -8.30
CA ASN A 173 -0.90 18.61 -7.44
C ASN A 173 -1.31 17.94 -6.12
N PRO A 174 -0.61 18.16 -4.99
CA PRO A 174 -0.90 17.49 -3.71
C PRO A 174 -2.31 17.73 -3.17
N GLN A 175 -2.99 18.79 -3.61
CA GLN A 175 -4.37 19.08 -3.21
C GLN A 175 -5.40 18.23 -3.97
N ILE A 176 -5.02 17.62 -5.09
CA ILE A 176 -5.94 16.91 -5.99
C ILE A 176 -5.49 15.47 -6.20
N HIS A 177 -4.21 15.26 -6.44
CA HIS A 177 -3.62 13.97 -6.74
C HIS A 177 -3.16 13.33 -5.43
N GLY A 178 -3.80 12.23 -5.07
CA GLY A 178 -3.52 11.44 -3.87
C GLY A 178 -4.56 10.33 -3.73
N PHE A 179 -4.20 9.25 -3.06
CA PHE A 179 -5.07 8.08 -2.91
C PHE A 179 -4.75 7.30 -1.63
N LYS A 180 -5.71 6.47 -1.19
CA LYS A 180 -5.51 5.53 -0.09
C LYS A 180 -4.72 4.31 -0.57
N THR A 181 -3.89 3.77 0.32
CA THR A 181 -3.32 2.43 0.11
C THR A 181 -3.71 1.51 1.25
N TYR A 182 -3.73 0.21 0.96
CA TYR A 182 -3.96 -0.82 1.94
C TYR A 182 -2.93 -1.94 1.79
N TYR A 183 -2.13 -2.15 2.82
CA TYR A 183 -1.15 -3.21 2.90
C TYR A 183 -1.76 -4.47 3.51
N TYR A 184 -1.60 -5.59 2.83
CA TYR A 184 -2.02 -6.90 3.31
C TYR A 184 -0.84 -7.88 3.34
N GLY A 185 -1.07 -9.05 3.94
CA GLY A 185 -0.02 -10.07 4.08
C GLY A 185 1.03 -9.74 5.13
N THR A 186 2.15 -10.44 5.06
CA THR A 186 3.24 -10.34 6.04
C THR A 186 4.55 -10.06 5.32
N GLY A 187 5.18 -8.93 5.67
CA GLY A 187 6.48 -8.55 5.17
C GLY A 187 7.62 -9.28 5.88
N ARG A 188 8.79 -9.29 5.25
CA ARG A 188 10.00 -9.89 5.83
C ARG A 188 11.19 -8.96 5.76
N LEU A 189 11.81 -8.70 6.91
CA LEU A 189 13.04 -7.91 6.99
C LEU A 189 14.23 -8.74 6.50
N ARG A 190 15.27 -8.05 6.01
CA ARG A 190 16.52 -8.70 5.56
C ARG A 190 17.28 -9.30 6.76
N LYS A 191 18.29 -10.12 6.46
CA LYS A 191 19.20 -10.64 7.49
C LYS A 191 20.19 -9.56 7.87
#